data_AF-A0A817AMZ2-F1
#
_entry.id   AF-A0A817AMZ2-F1
#
_cell.length_a   1.000
_cell.length_b   1.000
_cell.length_c   1.000
_cell.angle_alpha   90.00
_cell.angle_beta   90.00
_cell.angle_gamma   90.00
#
_symmetry.space_group_name_H-M   'P 1'
#
loop_
_entity.id
_entity.type
_entity.pdbx_description
1 polymer ?
#
loop_
_entity_poly.entity_id
_entity_poly.type
_entity_poly.pdbx_seq_one_letter_code
_entity_poly.pdbx_strand_id
1 'polypeptide(L)'
;MSIFVVCTTLATVYAVTSYVFLRKPQWIHRIRRPAFIARNIGHRGGAGESIENSLLAFDKGLENGLEMLELDCHLTKDSQAVVHHDFTLNRTAGQFGFIRDIEYDKLPSINSNLQLYYDSSIIISNDNSNDTDLLRIPLLKDVFERYPTTPINIDIKENNDELIKQVSDLIKKYQREHITYWGSFSHKICRKLIAQNSCIVRFCSFQEAAGIVLAYWLGLLPFIRLTAGVFEVPLPGVVFRKSGENLGWKFKIIFYLAKRALNNKSMFAHLQRRGIPVYVWILNNEEEFEYAFKKIGVTVYINARVSLDFSHYYCRYDILHLEHLKMTHAKTDAIIDNWKTNAGLDLSAEQEQQFKAWFAGAAERFHARREAGKEVITQLFAAAESNDGTKAEELLGKLREGFRQLSVGREKALDEFDAILKPEQRARIVVYAVKQAKEAGRPVEQLIDSLFLDAGESN
;
A
#
# COMPACT_ATOMS: atom_id res chain seq x y z
N MET A 1 -2.21 -15.46 -55.31
CA MET A 1 -2.21 -15.78 -53.86
C MET A 1 -3.66 -15.96 -53.44
N SER A 2 -4.06 -17.11 -52.87
CA SER A 2 -5.47 -17.32 -52.48
C SER A 2 -5.85 -16.37 -51.33
N ILE A 3 -7.12 -15.96 -51.26
CA ILE A 3 -7.66 -15.12 -50.17
C ILE A 3 -7.30 -15.71 -48.80
N PHE A 4 -7.33 -17.04 -48.69
CA PHE A 4 -6.91 -17.76 -47.50
C PHE A 4 -5.47 -17.45 -47.08
N VAL A 5 -4.50 -17.49 -48.01
CA VAL A 5 -3.08 -17.19 -47.73
C VAL A 5 -2.89 -15.73 -47.32
N VAL A 6 -3.64 -14.79 -47.92
CA VAL A 6 -3.62 -13.38 -47.51
C VAL A 6 -4.11 -13.24 -46.06
N CYS A 7 -5.28 -13.81 -45.75
CA CYS A 7 -5.90 -13.70 -44.43
C CYS A 7 -5.04 -14.34 -43.33
N THR A 8 -4.47 -15.52 -43.58
CA THR A 8 -3.59 -16.18 -42.60
C THR A 8 -2.31 -15.39 -42.38
N THR A 9 -1.69 -14.88 -43.45
CA THR A 9 -0.50 -14.03 -43.33
C THR A 9 -0.77 -12.77 -42.51
N LEU A 10 -1.88 -12.06 -42.78
CA LEU A 10 -2.25 -10.87 -42.03
C LEU A 10 -2.53 -11.18 -40.55
N ALA A 11 -3.23 -12.28 -40.26
CA ALA A 11 -3.49 -12.70 -38.88
C ALA A 11 -2.20 -13.06 -38.13
N THR A 12 -1.26 -13.75 -38.78
CA THR A 12 0.05 -14.07 -38.19
C THR A 12 0.86 -12.80 -37.94
N VAL A 13 0.95 -11.89 -38.91
CA VAL A 13 1.65 -10.61 -38.74
C VAL A 13 1.04 -9.81 -37.60
N TYR A 14 -0.30 -9.73 -37.53
CA TYR A 14 -1.00 -9.07 -36.43
C TYR A 14 -0.67 -9.70 -35.07
N ALA A 15 -0.79 -11.02 -34.95
CA ALA A 15 -0.54 -11.72 -33.69
C ALA A 15 0.90 -11.53 -33.22
N VAL A 16 1.88 -11.63 -34.12
CA VAL A 16 3.29 -11.43 -33.82
C VAL A 16 3.56 -9.98 -33.42
N THR A 17 3.09 -9.00 -34.19
CA THR A 17 3.31 -7.58 -33.88
C THR A 17 2.63 -7.16 -32.58
N SER A 18 1.38 -7.59 -32.35
CA SER A 18 0.67 -7.38 -31.09
C SER A 18 1.45 -7.95 -29.91
N TYR A 19 1.91 -9.20 -30.00
CA TYR A 19 2.70 -9.84 -28.95
C TYR A 19 4.02 -9.13 -28.67
N VAL A 20 4.75 -8.74 -29.72
CA VAL A 20 6.03 -8.02 -29.60
C VAL A 20 5.81 -6.66 -28.93
N PHE A 21 4.86 -5.85 -29.42
CA PHE A 21 4.61 -4.53 -28.87
C PHE A 21 3.94 -4.57 -27.49
N LEU A 22 3.22 -5.65 -27.15
CA LEU A 22 2.75 -5.87 -25.78
C LEU A 22 3.93 -5.97 -24.81
N ARG A 23 5.03 -6.64 -25.19
CA ARG A 23 6.22 -6.80 -24.37
C ARG A 23 7.21 -5.64 -24.48
N LYS A 24 7.21 -4.93 -25.61
CA LYS A 24 8.12 -3.81 -25.93
C LYS A 24 7.34 -2.55 -26.33
N PRO A 25 6.45 -2.02 -25.45
CA PRO A 25 5.65 -0.85 -25.80
C PRO A 25 6.49 0.40 -26.14
N GLN A 26 7.72 0.49 -25.61
CA GLN A 26 8.64 1.60 -25.86
C GLN A 26 9.05 1.77 -27.33
N TRP A 27 8.81 0.76 -28.18
CA TRP A 27 9.09 0.86 -29.62
C TRP A 27 8.08 1.73 -30.37
N ILE A 28 6.87 1.90 -29.81
CA ILE A 28 5.77 2.64 -30.46
C ILE A 28 5.12 3.69 -29.55
N HIS A 29 5.42 3.68 -28.24
CA HIS A 29 4.95 4.67 -27.29
C HIS A 29 6.12 5.35 -26.59
N ARG A 30 5.99 6.66 -26.35
CA ARG A 30 6.86 7.38 -25.42
C ARG A 30 6.55 6.93 -23.99
N ILE A 31 7.58 6.50 -23.27
CA ILE A 31 7.47 6.13 -21.85
C ILE A 31 7.10 7.38 -21.04
N ARG A 32 6.07 7.26 -20.20
CA ARG A 32 5.67 8.29 -19.26
C ARG A 32 6.55 8.28 -18.03
N ARG A 33 6.79 9.45 -17.46
CA ARG A 33 7.51 9.63 -16.21
C ARG A 33 6.62 10.46 -15.29
N PRO A 34 5.78 9.83 -14.46
CA PRO A 34 5.00 10.58 -13.49
C PRO A 34 5.95 11.31 -12.53
N ALA A 35 5.52 12.46 -12.00
CA ALA A 35 6.33 13.25 -11.09
C ALA A 35 6.66 12.48 -9.79
N PHE A 36 5.73 11.61 -9.37
CA PHE A 36 5.89 10.72 -8.23
C PHE A 36 5.08 9.43 -8.46
N ILE A 37 5.41 8.38 -7.71
CA ILE A 37 4.62 7.15 -7.62
C ILE A 37 4.51 6.83 -6.15
N ALA A 38 3.32 6.99 -5.59
CA ALA A 38 3.03 6.59 -4.21
C ALA A 38 2.70 5.10 -4.19
N ARG A 39 3.40 4.31 -3.39
CA ARG A 39 3.25 2.85 -3.25
C ARG A 39 2.16 2.47 -2.25
N ASN A 40 2.10 3.22 -1.14
CA ASN A 40 1.16 3.03 -0.05
C ASN A 40 0.16 4.19 -0.01
N ILE A 41 -1.09 3.91 -0.40
CA ILE A 41 -2.13 4.93 -0.56
C ILE A 41 -3.27 4.65 0.42
N GLY A 42 -3.60 5.62 1.26
CA GLY A 42 -4.64 5.45 2.27
C GLY A 42 -6.02 5.68 1.69
N HIS A 43 -6.78 4.61 1.50
CA HIS A 43 -8.18 4.67 1.11
C HIS A 43 -8.96 5.49 2.13
N ARG A 44 -9.52 6.62 1.70
CA ARG A 44 -10.17 7.63 2.55
C ARG A 44 -9.30 8.04 3.74
N GLY A 45 -7.99 8.09 3.53
CA GLY A 45 -7.01 8.41 4.56
C GLY A 45 -6.53 7.28 5.45
N GLY A 46 -6.94 6.03 5.19
CA GLY A 46 -6.72 4.92 6.13
C GLY A 46 -7.97 4.67 6.98
N ALA A 47 -9.10 4.49 6.32
CA ALA A 47 -10.40 4.29 6.96
C ALA A 47 -10.44 3.12 7.97
N GLY A 48 -9.52 2.17 7.91
CA GLY A 48 -9.42 1.06 8.86
C GLY A 48 -8.69 1.41 10.16
N GLU A 49 -8.00 2.55 10.22
CA GLU A 49 -7.26 3.04 11.39
C GLU A 49 -8.02 4.12 12.17
N SER A 50 -8.85 4.89 11.46
CA SER A 50 -9.68 5.93 12.07
C SER A 50 -10.87 6.31 11.20
N ILE A 51 -11.65 7.28 11.66
CA ILE A 51 -12.85 7.77 10.98
C ILE A 51 -12.49 8.24 9.56
N GLU A 52 -13.01 7.56 8.55
CA GLU A 52 -12.71 7.82 7.14
C GLU A 52 -12.88 9.29 6.73
N ASN A 53 -12.09 9.77 5.77
CA ASN A 53 -12.18 11.13 5.21
C ASN A 53 -12.12 12.26 6.26
N SER A 54 -11.47 12.01 7.41
CA SER A 54 -11.23 13.00 8.46
C SER A 54 -9.75 13.38 8.52
N LEU A 55 -9.45 14.58 9.06
CA LEU A 55 -8.06 14.97 9.33
C LEU A 55 -7.37 13.98 10.30
N LEU A 56 -8.13 13.40 11.23
CA LEU A 56 -7.61 12.40 12.17
C LEU A 56 -7.15 11.12 11.46
N ALA A 57 -7.91 10.61 10.49
CA ALA A 57 -7.48 9.48 9.69
C ALA A 57 -6.24 9.84 8.86
N PHE A 58 -6.21 11.02 8.25
CA PHE A 58 -5.06 11.48 7.49
C PHE A 58 -3.78 11.58 8.33
N ASP A 59 -3.86 12.17 9.53
CA ASP A 59 -2.73 12.25 10.46
C ASP A 59 -2.21 10.85 10.80
N LYS A 60 -3.08 9.97 11.29
CA LYS A 60 -2.72 8.60 11.67
C LYS A 60 -2.18 7.78 10.50
N GLY A 61 -2.77 7.94 9.31
CA GLY A 61 -2.31 7.26 8.11
C GLY A 61 -0.89 7.71 7.73
N LEU A 62 -0.61 9.01 7.78
CA LEU A 62 0.73 9.54 7.50
C LEU A 62 1.76 9.15 8.57
N GLU A 63 1.38 9.15 9.84
CA GLU A 63 2.20 8.62 10.95
C GLU A 63 2.57 7.14 10.73
N ASN A 64 1.67 6.37 10.12
CA ASN A 64 1.88 4.97 9.77
C ASN A 64 2.52 4.76 8.37
N GLY A 65 3.08 5.81 7.75
CA GLY A 65 3.87 5.70 6.53
C GLY A 65 3.06 5.68 5.23
N LEU A 66 1.88 6.30 5.19
CA LEU A 66 1.23 6.61 3.92
C LEU A 66 2.08 7.56 3.07
N GLU A 67 2.16 7.27 1.77
CA GLU A 67 2.84 8.12 0.80
C GLU A 67 1.85 9.03 0.05
N MET A 68 0.56 8.68 0.04
CA MET A 68 -0.50 9.45 -0.59
C MET A 68 -1.83 9.24 0.14
N LEU A 69 -2.60 10.31 0.28
CA LEU A 69 -3.97 10.24 0.77
C LEU A 69 -4.93 10.04 -0.40
N GLU A 70 -5.83 9.07 -0.33
CA GLU A 70 -6.99 9.01 -1.21
C GLU A 70 -8.20 9.56 -0.46
N LEU A 71 -8.99 10.40 -1.13
CA LEU A 71 -10.15 11.06 -0.53
C LEU A 71 -11.24 11.35 -1.55
N ASP A 72 -12.44 11.60 -1.06
CA ASP A 72 -13.66 11.76 -1.85
C ASP A 72 -14.21 13.18 -1.71
N CYS A 73 -14.65 13.82 -2.80
CA CYS A 73 -15.19 15.19 -2.74
C CYS A 73 -16.66 15.29 -3.18
N HIS A 74 -17.40 16.11 -2.43
CA HIS A 74 -18.74 16.64 -2.74
C HIS A 74 -18.78 18.15 -2.55
N LEU A 75 -19.89 18.76 -2.98
CA LEU A 75 -20.18 20.18 -2.84
C LEU A 75 -21.36 20.39 -1.88
N THR A 76 -21.22 21.34 -0.97
CA THR A 76 -22.33 21.83 -0.14
C THR A 76 -23.26 22.77 -0.91
N LYS A 77 -24.41 23.12 -0.31
CA LYS A 77 -25.36 24.08 -0.88
C LYS A 77 -24.74 25.46 -1.12
N ASP A 78 -23.84 25.88 -0.25
CA ASP A 78 -23.07 27.14 -0.31
C ASP A 78 -21.75 27.00 -1.08
N SER A 79 -21.64 25.99 -1.95
CA SER A 79 -20.54 25.79 -2.89
C SER A 79 -19.16 25.59 -2.25
N GLN A 80 -19.12 24.98 -1.05
CA GLN A 80 -17.87 24.57 -0.41
C GLN A 80 -17.53 23.12 -0.79
N ALA A 81 -16.31 22.88 -1.26
CA ALA A 81 -15.81 21.53 -1.52
C ALA A 81 -15.47 20.83 -0.20
N VAL A 82 -16.20 19.78 0.12
CA VAL A 82 -16.05 18.98 1.36
C VAL A 82 -15.52 17.59 1.05
N VAL A 83 -14.84 17.00 2.04
CA VAL A 83 -14.24 15.68 1.94
C VAL A 83 -15.16 14.64 2.61
N HIS A 84 -15.83 13.82 1.81
CA HIS A 84 -16.80 12.83 2.28
C HIS A 84 -17.09 11.78 1.20
N HIS A 85 -17.32 10.52 1.58
CA HIS A 85 -17.55 9.47 0.58
C HIS A 85 -18.99 9.46 0.04
N ASP A 86 -19.98 9.36 0.93
CA ASP A 86 -21.37 9.16 0.54
C ASP A 86 -22.03 10.47 0.11
N PHE A 87 -23.04 10.39 -0.77
CA PHE A 87 -23.85 11.55 -1.14
C PHE A 87 -24.74 12.04 0.02
N THR A 88 -25.02 11.17 0.99
CA THR A 88 -25.89 11.44 2.12
C THR A 88 -25.17 11.26 3.46
N LEU A 89 -25.73 11.85 4.50
CA LEU A 89 -25.20 11.83 5.87
C LEU A 89 -25.68 10.62 6.69
N ASN A 90 -26.46 9.73 6.09
CA ASN A 90 -27.16 8.64 6.78
C ASN A 90 -26.22 7.70 7.52
N ARG A 91 -25.16 7.24 6.86
CA ARG A 91 -24.23 6.28 7.44
C ARG A 91 -23.27 6.94 8.42
N THR A 92 -22.76 8.12 8.07
CA THR A 92 -21.66 8.75 8.78
C THR A 92 -22.11 9.61 9.95
N ALA A 93 -23.29 10.24 9.87
CA ALA A 93 -23.81 11.11 10.93
C ALA A 93 -25.18 10.67 11.45
N GLY A 94 -25.78 9.59 10.93
CA GLY A 94 -27.12 9.15 11.33
C GLY A 94 -28.25 10.10 10.94
N GLN A 95 -27.98 11.09 10.09
CA GLN A 95 -28.94 12.11 9.66
C GLN A 95 -29.37 11.86 8.22
N PHE A 96 -30.67 12.02 7.95
CA PHE A 96 -31.20 11.97 6.58
C PHE A 96 -30.94 13.30 5.87
N GLY A 97 -30.36 13.25 4.67
CA GLY A 97 -30.14 14.43 3.84
C GLY A 97 -28.94 14.28 2.92
N PHE A 98 -28.95 15.03 1.82
CA PHE A 98 -27.81 15.11 0.90
C PHE A 98 -26.90 16.28 1.28
N ILE A 99 -25.59 16.09 1.12
CA ILE A 99 -24.59 17.14 1.40
C ILE A 99 -24.87 18.39 0.56
N ARG A 100 -25.20 18.22 -0.71
CA ARG A 100 -25.52 19.31 -1.66
C ARG A 100 -26.71 20.20 -1.26
N ASP A 101 -27.54 19.74 -0.33
CA ASP A 101 -28.75 20.44 0.10
C ASP A 101 -28.53 21.21 1.43
N ILE A 102 -27.33 21.12 2.02
CA ILE A 102 -27.00 21.68 3.35
C ILE A 102 -25.83 22.66 3.22
N GLU A 103 -25.89 23.78 3.93
CA GLU A 103 -24.79 24.76 4.02
C GLU A 103 -23.69 24.23 4.94
N TYR A 104 -22.42 24.55 4.64
CA TYR A 104 -21.29 23.94 5.35
C TYR A 104 -21.33 24.13 6.87
N ASP A 105 -21.75 25.30 7.35
CA ASP A 105 -21.87 25.61 8.78
C ASP A 105 -23.00 24.83 9.48
N LYS A 106 -23.93 24.24 8.71
CA LYS A 106 -25.02 23.39 9.21
C LYS A 106 -24.76 21.90 9.04
N LEU A 107 -23.65 21.50 8.42
CA LEU A 107 -23.30 20.10 8.34
C LEU A 107 -23.04 19.52 9.73
N PRO A 108 -23.56 18.32 10.04
CA PRO A 108 -23.27 17.67 11.30
C PRO A 108 -21.84 17.14 11.34
N SER A 109 -21.33 16.91 12.55
CA SER A 109 -20.15 16.09 12.75
C SER A 109 -20.42 14.62 12.41
N ILE A 110 -19.38 13.92 11.99
CA ILE A 110 -19.37 12.47 11.80
C ILE A 110 -19.48 11.80 13.18
N ASN A 111 -20.17 10.67 13.25
CA ASN A 111 -20.29 9.88 14.47
C ASN A 111 -18.91 9.34 14.90
N SER A 112 -18.66 9.34 16.21
CA SER A 112 -17.46 8.75 16.80
C SER A 112 -17.38 7.23 16.63
N ASN A 113 -18.52 6.57 16.36
CA ASN A 113 -18.59 5.16 16.00
C ASN A 113 -19.07 5.05 14.56
N LEU A 114 -18.20 4.59 13.66
CA LEU A 114 -18.50 4.52 12.25
C LEU A 114 -18.36 3.09 11.71
N GLN A 115 -19.40 2.64 11.01
CA GLN A 115 -19.37 1.40 10.26
C GLN A 115 -18.54 1.56 8.98
N LEU A 116 -17.56 0.66 8.78
CA LEU A 116 -16.73 0.69 7.58
C LEU A 116 -17.54 0.41 6.32
N TYR A 117 -17.29 1.21 5.29
CA TYR A 117 -18.03 1.11 4.03
C TYR A 117 -17.81 -0.19 3.25
N TYR A 118 -16.63 -0.80 3.37
CA TYR A 118 -16.28 -2.03 2.66
C TYR A 118 -16.47 -3.29 3.51
N ASP A 119 -16.69 -3.14 4.81
CA ASP A 119 -16.95 -4.24 5.74
C ASP A 119 -17.87 -3.77 6.88
N SER A 120 -19.16 -4.03 6.72
CA SER A 120 -20.18 -3.62 7.69
C SER A 120 -20.06 -4.33 9.04
N SER A 121 -19.25 -5.38 9.16
CA SER A 121 -19.01 -6.07 10.44
C SER A 121 -18.03 -5.32 11.34
N ILE A 122 -17.29 -4.35 10.78
CA ILE A 122 -16.28 -3.59 11.50
C ILE A 122 -16.83 -2.20 11.84
N ILE A 123 -16.71 -1.84 13.13
CA ILE A 123 -16.97 -0.50 13.64
C ILE A 123 -15.63 0.10 14.05
N ILE A 124 -15.34 1.29 13.52
CA ILE A 124 -14.21 2.11 13.96
C ILE A 124 -14.73 3.11 14.98
N SER A 125 -14.12 3.09 16.15
CA SER A 125 -14.44 3.98 17.26
C SER A 125 -13.33 5.00 17.44
N ASN A 126 -13.72 6.24 17.72
CA ASN A 126 -12.82 7.29 18.21
C ASN A 126 -13.18 7.58 19.67
N ASP A 127 -12.28 7.21 20.58
CA ASP A 127 -12.46 7.37 22.03
C ASP A 127 -12.40 8.84 22.48
N ASN A 128 -11.84 9.73 21.65
CA ASN A 128 -11.81 11.18 21.89
C ASN A 128 -13.13 11.86 21.47
N SER A 129 -14.27 11.33 21.94
CA SER A 129 -15.62 11.76 21.59
C SER A 129 -15.95 13.22 21.97
N ASN A 130 -15.13 13.85 22.80
CA ASN A 130 -15.31 15.22 23.28
C ASN A 130 -14.71 16.28 22.34
N ASP A 131 -13.88 15.91 21.38
CA ASP A 131 -13.32 16.84 20.40
C ASP A 131 -14.16 16.83 19.12
N THR A 132 -15.18 17.69 19.09
CA THR A 132 -16.10 17.81 17.96
C THR A 132 -15.43 18.33 16.69
N ASP A 133 -14.30 19.01 16.82
CA ASP A 133 -13.56 19.57 15.67
C ASP A 133 -12.87 18.44 14.89
N LEU A 134 -12.39 17.39 15.57
CA LEU A 134 -11.81 16.20 14.91
C LEU A 134 -12.85 15.38 14.13
N LEU A 135 -14.13 15.50 14.47
CA LEU A 135 -15.23 14.79 13.82
C LEU A 135 -15.96 15.62 12.77
N ARG A 136 -15.56 16.88 12.57
CA ARG A 136 -16.16 17.74 11.54
C ARG A 136 -15.81 17.21 10.15
N ILE A 137 -16.77 17.30 9.22
CA ILE A 137 -16.51 17.02 7.80
C ILE A 137 -15.50 18.06 7.27
N PRO A 138 -14.29 17.64 6.83
CA PRO A 138 -13.26 18.60 6.43
C PRO A 138 -13.63 19.33 5.14
N LEU A 139 -13.23 20.60 5.02
CA LEU A 139 -13.13 21.24 3.72
C LEU A 139 -11.87 20.77 3.01
N LEU A 140 -11.91 20.68 1.68
CA LEU A 140 -10.73 20.33 0.89
C LEU A 140 -9.60 21.36 1.09
N LYS A 141 -9.94 22.63 1.29
CA LYS A 141 -8.96 23.69 1.57
C LYS A 141 -8.18 23.41 2.87
N ASP A 142 -8.85 22.91 3.91
CA ASP A 142 -8.24 22.65 5.21
C ASP A 142 -7.28 21.45 5.10
N VAL A 143 -7.63 20.45 4.28
CA VAL A 143 -6.73 19.34 3.93
C VAL A 143 -5.48 19.85 3.21
N PHE A 144 -5.63 20.75 2.24
CA PHE A 144 -4.48 21.30 1.51
C PHE A 144 -3.59 22.19 2.38
N GLU A 145 -4.17 22.94 3.31
CA GLU A 145 -3.42 23.76 4.28
C GLU A 145 -2.65 22.89 5.28
N ARG A 146 -3.28 21.83 5.78
CA ARG A 146 -2.65 20.92 6.75
C ARG A 146 -1.54 20.06 6.15
N TYR A 147 -1.72 19.61 4.90
CA TYR A 147 -0.79 18.70 4.24
C TYR A 147 -0.21 19.33 2.97
N PRO A 148 0.60 20.39 3.03
CA PRO A 148 1.05 21.16 1.85
C PRO A 148 1.87 20.32 0.85
N THR A 149 2.63 19.34 1.32
CA THR A 149 3.57 18.55 0.51
C THR A 149 3.12 17.12 0.25
N THR A 150 2.04 16.67 0.91
CA THR A 150 1.56 15.30 0.78
C THR A 150 0.83 15.12 -0.56
N PRO A 151 1.16 14.07 -1.33
CA PRO A 151 0.39 13.70 -2.50
C PRO A 151 -1.05 13.33 -2.16
N ILE A 152 -2.00 13.68 -3.03
CA ILE A 152 -3.43 13.43 -2.82
C ILE A 152 -4.07 12.88 -4.10
N ASN A 153 -4.88 11.83 -3.96
CA ASN A 153 -5.75 11.26 -4.99
C ASN A 153 -7.21 11.59 -4.68
N ILE A 154 -7.87 12.37 -5.55
CA ILE A 154 -9.21 12.91 -5.32
C ILE A 154 -10.24 12.23 -6.22
N ASP A 155 -11.22 11.54 -5.63
CA ASP A 155 -12.40 11.05 -6.35
C ASP A 155 -13.53 12.10 -6.33
N ILE A 156 -13.89 12.59 -7.52
CA ILE A 156 -15.02 13.48 -7.73
C ILE A 156 -16.29 12.63 -7.88
N LYS A 157 -17.11 12.61 -6.82
CA LYS A 157 -18.30 11.76 -6.73
C LYS A 157 -19.47 12.26 -7.56
N GLU A 158 -19.57 13.57 -7.77
CA GLU A 158 -20.73 14.20 -8.39
C GLU A 158 -20.44 14.74 -9.78
N ASN A 159 -21.39 14.59 -10.70
CA ASN A 159 -21.36 15.28 -11.99
C ASN A 159 -21.85 16.73 -11.83
N ASN A 160 -21.03 17.55 -11.16
CA ASN A 160 -21.30 18.95 -10.85
C ASN A 160 -20.14 19.83 -11.36
N ASP A 161 -20.44 20.77 -12.25
CA ASP A 161 -19.42 21.64 -12.86
C ASP A 161 -18.81 22.62 -11.84
N GLU A 162 -19.60 23.08 -10.87
CA GLU A 162 -19.11 23.95 -9.80
C GLU A 162 -18.15 23.18 -8.87
N LEU A 163 -18.45 21.93 -8.51
CA LEU A 163 -17.52 21.10 -7.74
C LEU A 163 -16.18 20.93 -8.47
N ILE A 164 -16.25 20.56 -9.75
CA ILE A 164 -15.05 20.36 -10.59
C ILE A 164 -14.23 21.64 -10.67
N LYS A 165 -14.90 22.79 -10.84
CA LYS A 165 -14.26 24.10 -10.85
C LYS A 165 -13.62 24.44 -9.50
N GLN A 166 -14.36 24.31 -8.39
CA GLN A 166 -13.88 24.60 -7.04
C GLN A 166 -12.66 23.75 -6.67
N VAL A 167 -12.70 22.44 -6.92
CA VAL A 167 -11.55 21.55 -6.69
C VAL A 167 -10.35 21.96 -7.54
N SER A 168 -10.57 22.27 -8.83
CA SER A 168 -9.49 22.72 -9.72
C SER A 168 -8.87 24.05 -9.27
N ASP A 169 -9.70 25.00 -8.85
CA ASP A 169 -9.27 26.32 -8.38
C ASP A 169 -8.49 26.20 -7.07
N LEU A 170 -8.91 25.32 -6.15
CA LEU A 170 -8.15 25.01 -4.94
C LEU A 170 -6.79 24.36 -5.29
N ILE A 171 -6.76 23.35 -6.17
CA ILE A 171 -5.49 22.72 -6.58
C ILE A 171 -4.52 23.75 -7.16
N LYS A 172 -5.01 24.69 -7.99
CA LYS A 172 -4.21 25.80 -8.53
C LYS A 172 -3.77 26.79 -7.45
N LYS A 173 -4.69 27.22 -6.58
CA LYS A 173 -4.43 28.17 -5.50
C LYS A 173 -3.30 27.68 -4.58
N TYR A 174 -3.30 26.40 -4.22
CA TYR A 174 -2.28 25.79 -3.38
C TYR A 174 -1.09 25.21 -4.18
N GLN A 175 -1.02 25.45 -5.50
CA GLN A 175 0.09 25.05 -6.39
C GLN A 175 0.39 23.55 -6.43
N ARG A 176 -0.65 22.72 -6.39
CA ARG A 176 -0.54 21.26 -6.15
C ARG A 176 -0.68 20.38 -7.39
N GLU A 177 -0.81 20.97 -8.58
CA GLU A 177 -1.10 20.22 -9.82
C GLU A 177 -0.10 19.08 -10.10
N HIS A 178 1.14 19.20 -9.60
CA HIS A 178 2.22 18.23 -9.76
C HIS A 178 2.20 17.08 -8.73
N ILE A 179 1.49 17.23 -7.61
CA ILE A 179 1.38 16.25 -6.50
C ILE A 179 -0.08 15.79 -6.27
N THR A 180 -1.01 16.17 -7.14
CA THR A 180 -2.42 15.78 -7.02
C THR A 180 -2.87 14.97 -8.21
N TYR A 181 -3.51 13.85 -7.92
CA TYR A 181 -4.31 13.09 -8.86
C TYR A 181 -5.79 13.36 -8.63
N TRP A 182 -6.59 13.31 -9.69
CA TRP A 182 -8.05 13.37 -9.57
C TRP A 182 -8.75 12.45 -10.56
N GLY A 183 -10.00 12.13 -10.34
CA GLY A 183 -10.74 11.29 -11.26
C GLY A 183 -12.15 11.02 -10.81
N SER A 184 -12.78 10.06 -11.48
CA SER A 184 -14.10 9.55 -11.14
C SER A 184 -14.37 8.25 -11.88
N PHE A 185 -15.19 7.37 -11.30
CA PHE A 185 -15.72 6.22 -12.04
C PHE A 185 -16.55 6.63 -13.27
N SER A 186 -17.15 7.82 -13.24
CA SER A 186 -17.97 8.34 -14.33
C SER A 186 -17.11 8.90 -15.47
N HIS A 187 -17.21 8.28 -16.65
CA HIS A 187 -16.53 8.79 -17.83
C HIS A 187 -16.98 10.21 -18.22
N LYS A 188 -18.25 10.56 -17.94
CA LYS A 188 -18.76 11.92 -18.18
C LYS A 188 -18.02 12.94 -17.30
N ILE A 189 -17.79 12.61 -16.02
CA ILE A 189 -17.02 13.46 -15.10
C ILE A 189 -15.58 13.57 -15.58
N CYS A 190 -14.90 12.46 -15.88
CA CYS A 190 -13.51 12.49 -16.37
C CYS A 190 -13.31 13.36 -17.62
N ARG A 191 -14.27 13.40 -18.55
CA ARG A 191 -14.21 14.32 -19.70
C ARG A 191 -14.27 15.79 -19.29
N LYS A 192 -15.11 16.13 -18.31
CA LYS A 192 -15.19 17.47 -17.75
C LYS A 192 -13.92 17.85 -16.99
N LEU A 193 -13.33 16.91 -16.24
CA LEU A 193 -12.03 17.13 -15.57
C LEU A 193 -10.94 17.51 -16.59
N ILE A 194 -10.82 16.78 -17.70
CA ILE A 194 -9.87 17.10 -18.77
C ILE A 194 -10.10 18.52 -19.32
N ALA A 195 -11.36 18.88 -19.56
CA ALA A 195 -11.72 20.19 -20.09
C ALA A 195 -11.43 21.33 -19.08
N GLN A 196 -11.62 21.07 -17.77
CA GLN A 196 -11.37 22.03 -16.70
C GLN A 196 -9.88 22.26 -16.48
N ASN A 197 -9.10 21.18 -16.35
CA ASN A 197 -7.67 21.26 -16.12
C ASN A 197 -6.93 19.99 -16.59
N SER A 198 -6.29 20.11 -17.74
CA SER A 198 -5.50 19.01 -18.33
C SER A 198 -4.10 18.82 -17.73
N CYS A 199 -3.64 19.73 -16.85
CA CYS A 199 -2.33 19.62 -16.18
C CYS A 199 -2.36 18.62 -15.02
N ILE A 200 -3.53 18.40 -14.41
CA ILE A 200 -3.70 17.47 -13.29
C ILE A 200 -3.79 16.04 -13.83
N VAL A 201 -2.94 15.16 -13.31
CA VAL A 201 -2.94 13.75 -13.68
C VAL A 201 -4.24 13.10 -13.21
N ARG A 202 -4.80 12.23 -14.04
CA ARG A 202 -6.05 11.53 -13.72
C ARG A 202 -5.95 10.03 -13.74
N PHE A 203 -6.77 9.39 -12.91
CA PHE A 203 -7.03 7.96 -13.03
C PHE A 203 -8.13 7.65 -14.07
N CYS A 204 -8.22 6.38 -14.47
CA CYS A 204 -9.19 5.90 -15.44
C CYS A 204 -10.63 5.97 -14.92
N SER A 205 -11.58 6.33 -15.78
CA SER A 205 -12.99 6.00 -15.51
C SER A 205 -13.25 4.49 -15.69
N PHE A 206 -14.41 4.03 -15.22
CA PHE A 206 -14.80 2.61 -15.41
C PHE A 206 -14.83 2.20 -16.89
N GLN A 207 -15.34 3.07 -17.77
CA GLN A 207 -15.40 2.79 -19.20
C GLN A 207 -14.01 2.69 -19.84
N GLU A 208 -13.07 3.56 -19.44
CA GLU A 208 -11.70 3.51 -19.93
C GLU A 208 -10.98 2.25 -19.43
N ALA A 209 -11.17 1.89 -18.15
CA ALA A 209 -10.61 0.68 -17.58
C ALA A 209 -11.15 -0.58 -18.29
N ALA A 210 -12.47 -0.66 -18.50
CA ALA A 210 -13.09 -1.75 -19.25
C ALA A 210 -12.60 -1.81 -20.70
N GLY A 211 -12.43 -0.66 -21.36
CA GLY A 211 -11.89 -0.56 -22.71
C GLY A 211 -10.44 -1.05 -22.81
N ILE A 212 -9.60 -0.76 -21.82
CA ILE A 212 -8.22 -1.27 -21.74
C ILE A 212 -8.21 -2.80 -21.59
N VAL A 213 -9.05 -3.34 -20.71
CA VAL A 213 -9.17 -4.79 -20.52
C VAL A 213 -9.65 -5.45 -21.81
N LEU A 214 -10.68 -4.92 -22.46
CA LEU A 214 -11.17 -5.44 -23.74
C LEU A 214 -10.09 -5.38 -24.83
N ALA A 215 -9.40 -4.24 -24.96
CA ALA A 215 -8.32 -4.08 -25.92
C ALA A 215 -7.18 -5.07 -25.66
N TYR A 216 -6.88 -5.40 -24.41
CA TYR A 216 -5.91 -6.43 -24.07
C TYR A 216 -6.34 -7.80 -24.63
N TRP A 217 -7.58 -8.21 -24.39
CA TRP A 217 -8.10 -9.50 -24.85
C TRP A 217 -8.22 -9.60 -26.38
N LEU A 218 -8.45 -8.48 -27.07
CA LEU A 218 -8.48 -8.41 -28.53
C LEU A 218 -7.07 -8.31 -29.16
N GLY A 219 -6.01 -8.14 -28.36
CA GLY A 219 -4.64 -7.90 -28.85
C GLY A 219 -4.41 -6.46 -29.35
N LEU A 220 -5.33 -5.54 -29.07
CA LEU A 220 -5.29 -4.14 -29.50
C LEU A 220 -4.59 -3.21 -28.51
N LEU A 221 -4.45 -3.61 -27.24
CA LEU A 221 -3.83 -2.79 -26.19
C LEU A 221 -2.47 -2.18 -26.58
N PRO A 222 -1.56 -2.90 -27.28
CA PRO A 222 -0.28 -2.34 -27.70
C PRO A 222 -0.43 -1.14 -28.64
N PHE A 223 -1.50 -1.06 -29.43
CA PHE A 223 -1.67 -0.06 -30.46
C PHE A 223 -2.48 1.16 -30.00
N ILE A 224 -3.19 1.05 -28.88
CA ILE A 224 -4.01 2.16 -28.38
C ILE A 224 -3.19 3.15 -27.55
N ARG A 225 -3.46 4.44 -27.76
CA ARG A 225 -2.98 5.51 -26.89
C ARG A 225 -3.88 5.59 -25.67
N LEU A 226 -3.28 5.53 -24.48
CA LEU A 226 -4.00 5.67 -23.22
C LEU A 226 -3.99 7.13 -22.80
N THR A 227 -5.11 7.65 -22.32
CA THR A 227 -5.25 9.08 -21.96
C THR A 227 -5.20 9.32 -20.46
N ALA A 228 -5.63 8.35 -19.64
CA ALA A 228 -5.47 8.40 -18.19
C ALA A 228 -3.98 8.29 -17.82
N GLY A 229 -3.54 9.00 -16.79
CA GLY A 229 -2.17 8.96 -16.30
C GLY A 229 -1.92 7.79 -15.35
N VAL A 230 -2.96 7.31 -14.66
CA VAL A 230 -2.94 6.20 -13.71
C VAL A 230 -4.04 5.20 -14.06
N PHE A 231 -3.75 3.91 -13.93
CA PHE A 231 -4.71 2.83 -14.07
C PHE A 231 -5.13 2.34 -12.68
N GLU A 232 -6.24 2.87 -12.18
CA GLU A 232 -6.77 2.54 -10.87
C GLU A 232 -7.98 1.60 -11.00
N VAL A 233 -7.93 0.42 -10.37
CA VAL A 233 -8.98 -0.61 -10.50
C VAL A 233 -9.23 -1.38 -9.21
N PRO A 234 -10.47 -1.85 -8.99
CA PRO A 234 -10.75 -2.66 -7.83
C PRO A 234 -10.14 -4.06 -7.94
N LEU A 235 -9.68 -4.63 -6.84
CA LEU A 235 -9.30 -6.01 -6.75
C LEU A 235 -10.56 -6.89 -6.82
N PRO A 236 -10.67 -7.82 -7.79
CA PRO A 236 -11.90 -8.57 -8.00
C PRO A 236 -12.35 -9.41 -6.78
N GLY A 237 -11.41 -9.86 -5.94
CA GLY A 237 -11.72 -10.66 -4.74
C GLY A 237 -12.42 -9.87 -3.62
N VAL A 238 -12.12 -8.57 -3.49
CA VAL A 238 -12.69 -7.69 -2.46
C VAL A 238 -14.15 -7.37 -2.80
N VAL A 239 -14.41 -7.05 -4.08
CA VAL A 239 -15.77 -6.79 -4.57
C VAL A 239 -16.68 -8.01 -4.40
N PHE A 240 -16.11 -9.22 -4.49
CA PHE A 240 -16.83 -10.48 -4.27
C PHE A 240 -17.27 -10.66 -2.81
N ARG A 241 -16.44 -10.30 -1.81
CA ARG A 241 -16.81 -10.38 -0.39
C ARG A 241 -18.00 -9.47 -0.06
N LYS A 242 -17.97 -8.21 -0.49
CA LYS A 242 -19.07 -7.25 -0.28
C LYS A 242 -20.39 -7.68 -0.94
N SER A 243 -20.29 -8.36 -2.08
CA SER A 243 -21.44 -8.78 -2.89
C SER A 243 -21.93 -10.21 -2.57
N GLY A 244 -21.23 -10.93 -1.69
CA GLY A 244 -21.21 -12.40 -1.68
C GLY A 244 -22.47 -13.08 -1.17
N GLU A 245 -23.25 -12.44 -0.30
CA GLU A 245 -24.28 -13.17 0.44
C GLU A 245 -25.69 -13.05 -0.18
N ASN A 246 -25.95 -12.06 -1.04
CA ASN A 246 -27.28 -11.84 -1.63
C ASN A 246 -27.31 -11.58 -3.15
N LEU A 247 -26.19 -11.74 -3.88
CA LEU A 247 -26.21 -11.51 -5.32
C LEU A 247 -26.74 -12.70 -6.12
N GLY A 248 -27.73 -12.43 -6.97
CA GLY A 248 -28.27 -13.40 -7.93
C GLY A 248 -27.19 -13.97 -8.86
N TRP A 249 -27.39 -15.19 -9.34
CA TRP A 249 -26.42 -15.97 -10.12
C TRP A 249 -25.83 -15.22 -11.34
N LYS A 250 -26.62 -14.36 -12.01
CA LYS A 250 -26.15 -13.54 -13.14
C LYS A 250 -25.01 -12.62 -12.75
N PHE A 251 -25.10 -11.97 -11.59
CA PHE A 251 -24.03 -11.13 -11.09
C PHE A 251 -22.79 -11.94 -10.73
N LYS A 252 -22.96 -13.13 -10.14
CA LYS A 252 -21.83 -14.04 -9.86
C LYS A 252 -21.04 -14.39 -11.12
N ILE A 253 -21.71 -14.61 -12.26
CA ILE A 253 -21.07 -14.85 -13.56
C ILE A 253 -20.30 -13.60 -14.03
N ILE A 254 -20.94 -12.42 -14.00
CA ILE A 254 -20.28 -11.16 -14.39
C ILE A 254 -19.01 -10.93 -13.55
N PHE A 255 -19.08 -11.15 -12.23
CA PHE A 255 -17.94 -11.02 -11.33
C PHE A 255 -16.85 -12.06 -11.61
N TYR A 256 -17.20 -13.32 -11.85
CA TYR A 256 -16.24 -14.35 -12.23
C TYR A 256 -15.50 -13.96 -13.51
N LEU A 257 -16.22 -13.47 -14.53
CA LEU A 257 -15.63 -13.01 -15.79
C LEU A 257 -14.75 -11.78 -15.57
N ALA A 258 -15.18 -10.80 -14.77
CA ALA A 258 -14.39 -9.63 -14.43
C ALA A 258 -13.09 -10.01 -13.68
N LYS A 259 -13.18 -10.93 -12.72
CA LYS A 259 -12.01 -11.48 -12.01
C LYS A 259 -11.04 -12.14 -12.98
N ARG A 260 -11.53 -12.99 -13.88
CA ARG A 260 -10.70 -13.65 -14.89
C ARG A 260 -10.09 -12.64 -15.87
N ALA A 261 -10.83 -11.62 -16.26
CA ALA A 261 -10.38 -10.60 -17.20
C ALA A 261 -9.30 -9.68 -16.62
N LEU A 262 -9.43 -9.31 -15.34
CA LEU A 262 -8.46 -8.48 -14.60
C LEU A 262 -7.26 -9.27 -14.08
N ASN A 263 -7.34 -10.60 -13.96
CA ASN A 263 -6.21 -11.43 -13.52
C ASN A 263 -5.18 -11.65 -14.65
N ASN A 264 -4.54 -10.57 -15.11
CA ASN A 264 -3.57 -10.63 -16.20
C ASN A 264 -2.28 -9.85 -15.92
N LYS A 265 -1.25 -10.58 -15.49
CA LYS A 265 0.09 -10.03 -15.22
C LYS A 265 0.70 -9.33 -16.44
N SER A 266 0.47 -9.84 -17.64
CA SER A 266 1.07 -9.26 -18.85
C SER A 266 0.44 -7.92 -19.25
N MET A 267 -0.86 -7.76 -19.00
CA MET A 267 -1.57 -6.49 -19.19
C MET A 267 -0.99 -5.41 -18.27
N PHE A 268 -0.90 -5.68 -16.96
CA PHE A 268 -0.36 -4.70 -16.01
C PHE A 268 1.11 -4.41 -16.27
N ALA A 269 1.91 -5.43 -16.57
CA ALA A 269 3.30 -5.23 -16.94
C ALA A 269 3.44 -4.40 -18.24
N HIS A 270 2.50 -4.49 -19.17
CA HIS A 270 2.49 -3.61 -20.35
C HIS A 270 2.22 -2.15 -19.97
N LEU A 271 1.24 -1.89 -19.10
CA LEU A 271 0.93 -0.55 -18.60
C LEU A 271 2.12 0.05 -17.83
N GLN A 272 2.71 -0.72 -16.91
CA GLN A 272 3.89 -0.30 -16.14
C GLN A 272 5.09 0.00 -17.06
N ARG A 273 5.34 -0.81 -18.10
CA ARG A 273 6.41 -0.53 -19.10
C ARG A 273 6.15 0.73 -19.92
N ARG A 274 4.90 1.19 -20.01
CA ARG A 274 4.54 2.49 -20.60
C ARG A 274 4.71 3.65 -19.63
N GLY A 275 5.11 3.38 -18.38
CA GLY A 275 5.21 4.36 -17.31
C GLY A 275 3.86 4.79 -16.74
N ILE A 276 2.83 3.94 -16.86
CA ILE A 276 1.50 4.18 -16.29
C ILE A 276 1.43 3.41 -14.97
N PRO A 277 1.34 4.11 -13.82
CA PRO A 277 1.15 3.45 -12.53
C PRO A 277 -0.16 2.66 -12.52
N VAL A 278 -0.15 1.49 -11.88
CA VAL A 278 -1.30 0.61 -11.73
C VAL A 278 -1.63 0.51 -10.25
N TYR A 279 -2.76 1.07 -9.85
CA TYR A 279 -3.20 1.12 -8.45
C TYR A 279 -4.36 0.15 -8.28
N VAL A 280 -4.25 -0.75 -7.29
CA VAL A 280 -5.30 -1.73 -7.02
C VAL A 280 -5.89 -1.46 -5.64
N TRP A 281 -7.22 -1.47 -5.55
CA TRP A 281 -7.95 -1.13 -4.32
C TRP A 281 -9.10 -2.10 -4.03
N ILE A 282 -9.56 -2.31 -2.80
CA ILE A 282 -8.89 -1.96 -1.53
C ILE A 282 -8.28 -3.25 -1.00
N LEU A 283 -6.99 -3.25 -0.69
CA LEU A 283 -6.33 -4.42 -0.09
C LEU A 283 -6.31 -4.25 1.43
N ASN A 284 -6.86 -5.19 2.18
CA ASN A 284 -7.02 -5.08 3.64
C ASN A 284 -6.57 -6.31 4.43
N ASN A 285 -6.19 -7.39 3.75
CA ASN A 285 -5.68 -8.61 4.38
C ASN A 285 -4.57 -9.27 3.55
N GLU A 286 -3.74 -10.05 4.21
CA GLU A 286 -2.53 -10.63 3.65
C GLU A 286 -2.78 -11.41 2.34
N GLU A 287 -3.87 -12.16 2.23
CA GLU A 287 -4.21 -12.89 1.01
C GLU A 287 -4.42 -11.98 -0.21
N GLU A 288 -5.02 -10.80 -0.01
CA GLU A 288 -5.23 -9.81 -1.07
C GLU A 288 -3.92 -9.18 -1.52
N PHE A 289 -3.03 -8.88 -0.57
CA PHE A 289 -1.67 -8.44 -0.85
C PHE A 289 -0.90 -9.52 -1.60
N GLU A 290 -0.87 -10.75 -1.09
CA GLU A 290 -0.20 -11.85 -1.77
C GLU A 290 -0.71 -12.04 -3.20
N TYR A 291 -2.01 -11.97 -3.40
CA TYR A 291 -2.62 -12.09 -4.71
C TYR A 291 -2.24 -10.93 -5.64
N ALA A 292 -2.33 -9.68 -5.19
CA ALA A 292 -1.97 -8.50 -5.99
C ALA A 292 -0.49 -8.50 -6.40
N PHE A 293 0.41 -8.82 -5.46
CA PHE A 293 1.84 -8.82 -5.70
C PHE A 293 2.31 -10.05 -6.49
N LYS A 294 1.95 -11.27 -6.07
CA LYS A 294 2.46 -12.50 -6.69
C LYS A 294 1.73 -12.88 -7.97
N LYS A 295 0.39 -12.84 -7.97
CA LYS A 295 -0.42 -13.32 -9.10
C LYS A 295 -0.61 -12.23 -10.14
N ILE A 296 -0.91 -11.00 -9.70
CA ILE A 296 -1.19 -9.89 -10.61
C ILE A 296 0.09 -9.13 -10.99
N GLY A 297 1.08 -9.01 -10.09
CA GLY A 297 2.35 -8.33 -10.36
C GLY A 297 2.28 -6.80 -10.19
N VAL A 298 1.36 -6.31 -9.36
CA VAL A 298 1.24 -4.89 -9.02
C VAL A 298 2.00 -4.61 -7.73
N THR A 299 2.69 -3.47 -7.72
CA THR A 299 3.53 -2.98 -6.61
C THR A 299 3.05 -1.64 -6.08
N VAL A 300 1.80 -1.28 -6.34
CA VAL A 300 1.19 -0.09 -5.76
C VAL A 300 -0.26 -0.42 -5.40
N TYR A 301 -0.65 -0.08 -4.17
CA TYR A 301 -1.96 -0.43 -3.66
C TYR A 301 -2.59 0.72 -2.90
N ILE A 302 -3.91 0.62 -2.79
CA ILE A 302 -4.73 1.45 -1.92
C ILE A 302 -5.30 0.52 -0.84
N ASN A 303 -5.08 0.86 0.42
CA ASN A 303 -5.52 0.08 1.58
C ASN A 303 -6.24 0.98 2.59
N ALA A 304 -7.11 0.40 3.40
CA ALA A 304 -7.73 1.12 4.50
C ALA A 304 -7.01 0.85 5.83
N ARG A 305 -6.29 -0.28 5.96
CA ARG A 305 -5.49 -0.61 7.15
C ARG A 305 -4.01 -0.35 6.86
N VAL A 306 -3.55 0.84 7.24
CA VAL A 306 -2.18 1.30 7.00
C VAL A 306 -1.19 0.65 7.95
N SER A 307 -1.62 0.38 9.19
CA SER A 307 -0.81 -0.30 10.23
C SER A 307 -0.40 -1.72 9.84
N LEU A 308 -1.16 -2.34 8.92
CA LEU A 308 -0.74 -3.57 8.28
C LEU A 308 0.32 -3.21 7.23
N ASP A 309 1.55 -3.02 7.69
CA ASP A 309 2.68 -2.73 6.82
C ASP A 309 3.02 -3.98 5.99
N PHE A 310 2.55 -3.97 4.74
CA PHE A 310 2.88 -4.98 3.73
C PHE A 310 4.12 -4.62 2.93
N SER A 311 4.94 -3.68 3.42
CA SER A 311 6.21 -3.31 2.79
C SER A 311 7.17 -4.49 2.59
N HIS A 312 7.04 -5.54 3.41
CA HIS A 312 7.78 -6.78 3.23
C HIS A 312 7.46 -7.52 1.91
N TYR A 313 6.28 -7.29 1.29
CA TYR A 313 5.99 -7.74 -0.08
C TYR A 313 6.78 -6.93 -1.12
N TYR A 314 7.09 -5.64 -0.84
CA TYR A 314 8.07 -4.89 -1.62
C TYR A 314 9.44 -5.52 -1.45
N CYS A 315 9.92 -5.78 -0.23
CA CYS A 315 11.20 -6.44 -0.04
C CYS A 315 11.31 -7.73 -0.86
N ARG A 316 10.27 -8.56 -0.99
CA ARG A 316 10.36 -9.78 -1.81
C ARG A 316 10.45 -9.55 -3.33
N TYR A 317 9.89 -8.46 -3.85
CA TYR A 317 9.89 -8.11 -5.28
C TYR A 317 11.02 -7.15 -5.65
N ASP A 318 11.28 -6.18 -4.78
CA ASP A 318 12.47 -5.34 -4.78
C ASP A 318 13.70 -6.21 -4.53
N ILE A 319 13.76 -7.26 -3.68
CA ILE A 319 14.95 -8.16 -3.63
C ILE A 319 15.25 -8.83 -4.98
N LEU A 320 14.21 -9.18 -5.76
CA LEU A 320 14.36 -9.64 -7.15
C LEU A 320 14.74 -8.51 -8.15
N HIS A 321 14.69 -7.24 -7.74
CA HIS A 321 15.16 -6.05 -8.48
C HIS A 321 16.44 -5.41 -7.87
N LEU A 322 16.74 -5.69 -6.60
CA LEU A 322 17.82 -5.23 -5.73
C LEU A 322 18.98 -6.23 -5.77
N GLU A 323 18.91 -7.29 -6.58
CA GLU A 323 20.13 -7.88 -7.16
C GLU A 323 21.02 -6.80 -7.81
N HIS A 324 20.46 -5.61 -8.11
CA HIS A 324 21.21 -4.41 -8.51
C HIS A 324 21.61 -3.44 -7.38
N LEU A 325 21.14 -3.57 -6.14
CA LEU A 325 21.49 -2.70 -5.01
C LEU A 325 22.06 -3.54 -3.86
N LYS A 326 23.37 -3.79 -3.95
CA LYS A 326 24.16 -4.46 -2.92
C LYS A 326 24.12 -3.67 -1.60
N MET A 327 23.85 -4.35 -0.48
CA MET A 327 24.26 -3.93 0.87
C MET A 327 25.73 -3.49 0.83
N THR A 328 26.03 -2.23 1.14
CA THR A 328 27.41 -1.72 1.09
C THR A 328 28.15 -2.03 2.39
N HIS A 329 29.46 -2.33 2.28
CA HIS A 329 30.32 -2.63 3.43
C HIS A 329 30.22 -1.59 4.56
N ALA A 330 30.05 -0.31 4.21
CA ALA A 330 29.92 0.79 5.17
C ALA A 330 28.72 0.68 6.13
N LYS A 331 27.60 0.06 5.70
CA LYS A 331 26.41 -0.14 6.57
C LYS A 331 26.61 -1.31 7.55
N THR A 332 27.35 -2.34 7.13
CA THR A 332 27.67 -3.50 7.99
C THR A 332 28.67 -3.14 9.08
N ASP A 333 29.63 -2.26 8.77
CA ASP A 333 30.63 -1.79 9.74
C ASP A 333 29.98 -0.99 10.88
N ALA A 334 29.03 -0.10 10.57
CA ALA A 334 28.33 0.71 11.58
C ALA A 334 27.53 -0.13 12.61
N ILE A 335 26.96 -1.26 12.19
CA ILE A 335 26.19 -2.16 13.08
C ILE A 335 27.14 -2.91 14.02
N ILE A 336 28.26 -3.40 13.49
CA ILE A 336 29.29 -4.08 14.28
C ILE A 336 29.87 -3.12 15.33
N ASP A 337 30.13 -1.87 14.95
CA ASP A 337 30.65 -0.85 15.85
C ASP A 337 29.64 -0.46 16.96
N ASN A 338 28.34 -0.43 16.64
CA ASN A 338 27.29 -0.22 17.63
C ASN A 338 27.24 -1.38 18.65
N TRP A 339 27.35 -2.63 18.21
CA TRP A 339 27.37 -3.78 19.11
C TRP A 339 28.60 -3.80 20.04
N LYS A 340 29.77 -3.41 19.55
CA LYS A 340 30.97 -3.27 20.38
C LYS A 340 30.81 -2.16 21.41
N THR A 341 30.37 -0.99 20.95
CA THR A 341 30.36 0.23 21.75
C THR A 341 29.22 0.22 22.78
N ASN A 342 28.01 -0.15 22.34
CA ASN A 342 26.81 0.04 23.15
C ASN A 342 26.27 -1.26 23.77
N ALA A 343 26.51 -2.43 23.14
CA ALA A 343 26.21 -3.73 23.75
C ALA A 343 27.42 -4.33 24.51
N GLY A 344 28.59 -3.66 24.46
CA GLY A 344 29.80 -4.03 25.19
C GLY A 344 30.38 -5.38 24.76
N LEU A 345 30.26 -5.71 23.47
CA LEU A 345 30.77 -6.94 22.89
C LEU A 345 32.22 -6.79 22.44
N ASP A 346 33.09 -7.67 22.94
CA ASP A 346 34.46 -7.79 22.45
C ASP A 346 34.51 -8.85 21.34
N LEU A 347 34.31 -8.40 20.09
CA LEU A 347 34.33 -9.26 18.89
C LEU A 347 35.75 -9.35 18.34
N SER A 348 36.22 -10.56 18.02
CA SER A 348 37.50 -10.73 17.35
C SER A 348 37.41 -10.30 15.88
N ALA A 349 38.55 -9.93 15.29
CA ALA A 349 38.63 -9.55 13.88
C ALA A 349 38.13 -10.67 12.93
N GLU A 350 38.27 -11.94 13.35
CA GLU A 350 37.75 -13.10 12.62
C GLU A 350 36.22 -13.18 12.68
N GLN A 351 35.62 -12.93 13.84
CA GLN A 351 34.16 -12.87 14.01
C GLN A 351 33.55 -11.74 13.18
N GLU A 352 34.20 -10.58 13.13
CA GLU A 352 33.75 -9.46 12.31
C GLU A 352 33.77 -9.77 10.82
N GLN A 353 34.81 -10.44 10.34
CA GLN A 353 34.92 -10.83 8.94
C GLN A 353 33.85 -11.88 8.57
N GLN A 354 33.56 -12.81 9.49
CA GLN A 354 32.48 -13.78 9.33
C GLN A 354 31.10 -13.11 9.32
N PHE A 355 30.86 -12.10 10.17
CA PHE A 355 29.63 -11.30 10.14
C PHE A 355 29.45 -10.53 8.83
N LYS A 356 30.51 -9.88 8.34
CA LYS A 356 30.48 -9.15 7.06
C LYS A 356 30.16 -10.08 5.89
N ALA A 357 30.71 -11.30 5.91
CA ALA A 357 30.39 -12.33 4.91
C ALA A 357 28.95 -12.86 5.04
N TRP A 358 28.45 -13.01 6.27
CA TRP A 358 27.07 -13.46 6.55
C TRP A 358 26.04 -12.43 6.06
N PHE A 359 26.22 -11.13 6.35
CA PHE A 359 25.33 -10.05 5.90
C PHE A 359 25.31 -9.90 4.37
N ALA A 360 26.43 -10.12 3.69
CA ALA A 360 26.52 -10.07 2.23
C ALA A 360 25.65 -11.14 1.53
N GLY A 361 25.25 -12.22 2.23
CA GLY A 361 24.36 -13.27 1.72
C GLY A 361 22.94 -13.28 2.32
N ALA A 362 22.63 -12.34 3.22
CA ALA A 362 21.38 -12.33 4.00
C ALA A 362 20.13 -11.97 3.17
N ALA A 363 20.29 -11.22 2.06
CA ALA A 363 19.16 -10.74 1.23
C ALA A 363 18.30 -11.89 0.65
N GLU A 364 18.83 -13.10 0.47
CA GLU A 364 18.06 -14.23 -0.06
C GLU A 364 17.33 -15.07 1.02
N ARG A 365 17.61 -14.85 2.31
CA ARG A 365 17.36 -15.88 3.35
C ARG A 365 16.36 -15.54 4.45
N PHE A 366 15.65 -14.41 4.40
CA PHE A 366 14.66 -14.06 5.43
C PHE A 366 13.24 -13.99 4.89
N HIS A 367 12.38 -14.86 5.40
CA HIS A 367 10.91 -14.84 5.33
C HIS A 367 10.35 -16.08 6.04
N ALA A 368 9.84 -15.87 7.24
CA ALA A 368 8.60 -16.41 7.80
C ALA A 368 8.64 -16.11 9.30
N ARG A 369 7.60 -15.45 9.84
CA ARG A 369 6.88 -15.90 11.04
C ARG A 369 5.93 -14.85 11.61
N ARG A 370 4.74 -15.33 11.95
CA ARG A 370 3.85 -14.88 13.04
C ARG A 370 2.92 -16.07 13.24
N GLU A 371 3.10 -16.92 14.25
CA GLU A 371 2.25 -16.86 15.45
C GLU A 371 2.77 -17.79 16.58
N ALA A 372 3.90 -18.50 16.42
CA ALA A 372 4.36 -19.50 17.40
C ALA A 372 5.22 -18.95 18.58
N GLY A 373 5.54 -17.65 18.60
CA GLY A 373 6.56 -17.09 19.51
C GLY A 373 6.07 -16.23 20.66
N LYS A 374 4.80 -15.81 20.69
CA LYS A 374 4.32 -14.74 21.60
C LYS A 374 4.55 -15.05 23.09
N GLU A 375 4.35 -16.30 23.50
CA GLU A 375 4.48 -16.70 24.90
C GLU A 375 5.95 -16.83 25.34
N VAL A 376 6.80 -17.43 24.50
CA VAL A 376 8.24 -17.59 24.74
C VAL A 376 8.96 -16.23 24.71
N ILE A 377 8.52 -15.31 23.84
CA ILE A 377 9.07 -13.95 23.75
C ILE A 377 8.72 -13.15 25.00
N THR A 378 7.48 -13.22 25.50
CA THR A 378 7.11 -12.55 26.75
C THR A 378 7.98 -13.02 27.93
N GLN A 379 8.32 -14.30 27.99
CA GLN A 379 9.23 -14.85 28.99
C GLN A 379 10.69 -14.41 28.78
N LEU A 380 11.12 -14.22 27.52
CA LEU A 380 12.45 -13.72 27.18
C LEU A 380 12.65 -12.28 27.66
N PHE A 381 11.61 -11.44 27.54
CA PHE A 381 11.59 -10.09 28.08
C PHE A 381 11.71 -10.07 29.60
N ALA A 382 10.98 -10.95 30.30
CA ALA A 382 11.09 -11.07 31.76
C ALA A 382 12.50 -11.52 32.21
N ALA A 383 13.14 -12.43 31.48
CA ALA A 383 14.52 -12.87 31.74
C ALA A 383 15.55 -11.77 31.47
N ALA A 384 15.32 -10.94 30.43
CA ALA A 384 16.16 -9.80 30.11
C ALA A 384 16.06 -8.69 31.16
N GLU A 385 14.86 -8.43 31.71
CA GLU A 385 14.65 -7.46 32.79
C GLU A 385 15.33 -7.88 34.10
N SER A 386 15.44 -9.18 34.37
CA SER A 386 16.17 -9.71 35.52
C SER A 386 17.66 -9.93 35.27
N ASN A 387 18.19 -9.56 34.09
CA ASN A 387 19.57 -9.82 33.68
C ASN A 387 19.98 -11.32 33.76
N ASP A 388 19.01 -12.22 33.62
CA ASP A 388 19.21 -13.67 33.73
C ASP A 388 19.60 -14.24 32.35
N GLY A 389 20.87 -14.09 32.01
CA GLY A 389 21.42 -14.49 30.71
C GLY A 389 21.27 -15.99 30.42
N THR A 390 21.28 -16.84 31.45
CA THR A 390 21.11 -18.30 31.31
C THR A 390 19.68 -18.63 30.87
N LYS A 391 18.69 -17.98 31.50
CA LYS A 391 17.28 -18.16 31.16
C LYS A 391 16.92 -17.54 29.81
N ALA A 392 17.55 -16.42 29.46
CA ALA A 392 17.42 -15.83 28.13
C ALA A 392 17.92 -16.78 27.03
N GLU A 393 19.05 -17.46 27.24
CA GLU A 393 19.60 -18.42 26.26
C GLU A 393 18.73 -19.68 26.13
N GLU A 394 18.18 -20.19 27.23
CA GLU A 394 17.24 -21.33 27.20
C GLU A 394 15.99 -21.00 26.37
N LEU A 395 15.43 -19.80 26.58
CA LEU A 395 14.24 -19.32 25.87
C LEU A 395 14.55 -19.02 24.39
N LEU A 396 15.73 -18.52 24.08
CA LEU A 396 16.23 -18.40 22.70
C LEU A 396 16.32 -19.76 22.03
N GLY A 397 16.77 -20.80 22.73
CA GLY A 397 16.80 -22.18 22.24
C GLY A 397 15.40 -22.73 21.91
N LYS A 398 14.40 -22.46 22.76
CA LYS A 398 12.99 -22.87 22.52
C LYS A 398 12.37 -22.12 21.35
N LEU A 399 12.64 -20.81 21.24
CA LEU A 399 12.28 -20.01 20.06
C LEU A 399 12.90 -20.64 18.81
N ARG A 400 14.21 -20.95 18.90
CA ARG A 400 15.06 -21.77 18.03
C ARG A 400 14.35 -22.97 17.38
N GLU A 401 13.83 -23.83 18.25
CA GLU A 401 13.27 -25.12 17.87
C GLU A 401 11.88 -25.01 17.25
N GLY A 402 11.00 -24.18 17.83
CA GLY A 402 9.70 -23.87 17.21
C GLY A 402 9.87 -23.22 15.83
N PHE A 403 10.99 -22.57 15.62
CA PHE A 403 11.39 -21.93 14.39
C PHE A 403 11.91 -22.92 13.33
N ARG A 404 12.70 -23.94 13.71
CA ARG A 404 13.14 -25.02 12.80
C ARG A 404 11.97 -25.82 12.21
N GLN A 405 10.94 -26.08 13.02
CA GLN A 405 9.77 -26.85 12.60
C GLN A 405 8.88 -26.15 11.54
N LEU A 406 9.04 -24.83 11.35
CA LEU A 406 8.19 -24.01 10.48
C LEU A 406 8.78 -23.75 9.08
N SER A 407 10.00 -24.19 8.77
CA SER A 407 10.63 -23.92 7.46
C SER A 407 11.60 -25.02 7.03
N VAL A 408 11.25 -25.77 5.98
CA VAL A 408 12.18 -26.71 5.33
C VAL A 408 13.16 -25.90 4.47
N GLY A 409 14.45 -25.92 4.84
CA GLY A 409 15.56 -25.41 4.01
C GLY A 409 16.39 -24.24 4.56
N ARG A 410 16.24 -23.81 5.82
CA ARG A 410 16.96 -22.64 6.38
C ARG A 410 17.71 -22.89 7.71
N GLU A 411 17.94 -24.14 8.07
CA GLU A 411 18.70 -24.52 9.28
C GLU A 411 20.13 -23.97 9.25
N LYS A 412 20.78 -24.00 8.07
CA LYS A 412 22.18 -23.61 7.89
C LYS A 412 22.52 -22.17 8.29
N ALA A 413 21.62 -21.20 8.08
CA ALA A 413 21.93 -19.78 8.33
C ALA A 413 21.85 -19.39 9.81
N LEU A 414 20.96 -20.05 10.57
CA LEU A 414 20.87 -19.90 12.02
C LEU A 414 22.04 -20.62 12.70
N ASP A 415 22.39 -21.82 12.21
CA ASP A 415 23.55 -22.55 12.70
C ASP A 415 24.87 -21.81 12.39
N GLU A 416 24.98 -21.14 11.23
CA GLU A 416 26.11 -20.26 10.88
C GLU A 416 26.19 -19.02 11.78
N PHE A 417 25.07 -18.35 12.09
CA PHE A 417 25.05 -17.23 13.03
C PHE A 417 25.41 -17.65 14.46
N ASP A 418 24.91 -18.81 14.89
CA ASP A 418 25.19 -19.38 16.22
C ASP A 418 26.63 -19.86 16.38
N ALA A 419 27.28 -20.24 15.29
CA ALA A 419 28.69 -20.59 15.29
C ALA A 419 29.61 -19.37 15.48
N ILE A 420 29.15 -18.15 15.12
CA ILE A 420 29.97 -16.93 15.17
C ILE A 420 30.05 -16.37 16.60
N LEU A 421 28.98 -16.46 17.41
CA LEU A 421 28.93 -15.86 18.76
C LEU A 421 28.80 -16.92 19.86
N LYS A 422 29.41 -16.67 21.02
CA LYS A 422 29.15 -17.49 22.22
C LYS A 422 27.73 -17.25 22.75
N PRO A 423 27.10 -18.24 23.43
CA PRO A 423 25.77 -18.10 24.03
C PRO A 423 25.58 -16.81 24.86
N GLU A 424 26.56 -16.51 25.71
CA GLU A 424 26.55 -15.31 26.57
C GLU A 424 26.58 -14.00 25.77
N GLN A 425 27.21 -13.98 24.59
CA GLN A 425 27.27 -12.82 23.70
C GLN A 425 25.93 -12.60 22.99
N ARG A 426 25.25 -13.70 22.60
CA ARG A 426 23.92 -13.64 21.98
C ARG A 426 22.87 -13.11 22.96
N ALA A 427 22.89 -13.59 24.19
CA ALA A 427 22.00 -13.11 25.25
C ALA A 427 22.16 -11.59 25.47
N ARG A 428 23.39 -11.07 25.46
CA ARG A 428 23.67 -9.63 25.67
C ARG A 428 23.15 -8.73 24.54
N ILE A 429 23.23 -9.16 23.28
CA ILE A 429 22.68 -8.41 22.13
C ILE A 429 21.17 -8.26 22.28
N VAL A 430 20.50 -9.37 22.61
CA VAL A 430 19.04 -9.42 22.72
C VAL A 430 18.57 -8.56 23.89
N VAL A 431 19.24 -8.64 25.04
CA VAL A 431 18.94 -7.80 26.22
C VAL A 431 19.11 -6.31 25.90
N TYR A 432 20.18 -5.93 25.20
CA TYR A 432 20.42 -4.54 24.80
C TYR A 432 19.35 -4.01 23.84
N ALA A 433 19.01 -4.77 22.79
CA ALA A 433 18.01 -4.37 21.81
C ALA A 433 16.60 -4.24 22.41
N VAL A 434 16.25 -5.15 23.32
CA VAL A 434 15.00 -5.10 24.10
C VAL A 434 14.92 -3.83 24.96
N LYS A 435 16.04 -3.46 25.60
CA LYS A 435 16.11 -2.26 26.44
C LYS A 435 15.94 -0.97 25.63
N GLN A 436 16.63 -0.86 24.49
CA GLN A 436 16.56 0.31 23.60
C GLN A 436 15.14 0.57 23.07
N ALA A 437 14.46 -0.47 22.62
CA ALA A 437 13.13 -0.29 22.04
C ALA A 437 12.03 -0.06 23.09
N LYS A 438 12.24 -0.48 24.34
CA LYS A 438 11.40 -0.07 25.48
C LYS A 438 11.58 1.40 25.83
N GLU A 439 12.82 1.90 25.82
CA GLU A 439 13.13 3.33 26.02
C GLU A 439 12.51 4.22 24.92
N ALA A 440 12.34 3.66 23.70
CA ALA A 440 11.67 4.31 22.58
C ALA A 440 10.12 4.14 22.56
N GLY A 441 9.52 3.51 23.56
CA GLY A 441 8.06 3.35 23.66
C GLY A 441 7.41 2.44 22.61
N ARG A 442 8.18 1.55 21.96
CA ARG A 442 7.68 0.68 20.88
C ARG A 442 6.94 -0.55 21.44
N PRO A 443 5.80 -0.97 20.86
CA PRO A 443 5.14 -2.23 21.21
C PRO A 443 6.05 -3.44 20.97
N VAL A 444 5.91 -4.48 21.80
CA VAL A 444 6.71 -5.72 21.76
C VAL A 444 6.64 -6.39 20.38
N GLU A 445 5.49 -6.28 19.71
CA GLU A 445 5.25 -6.84 18.39
C GLU A 445 6.05 -6.15 17.27
N GLN A 446 6.31 -4.83 17.38
CA GLN A 446 7.13 -4.08 16.41
C GLN A 446 8.64 -4.30 16.65
N LEU A 447 9.01 -4.65 17.88
CA LEU A 447 10.37 -4.98 18.30
C LEU A 447 10.89 -6.27 17.65
N ILE A 448 9.99 -7.24 17.46
CA ILE A 448 10.26 -8.51 16.78
C ILE A 448 10.58 -8.28 15.30
N ASP A 449 9.88 -7.34 14.66
CA ASP A 449 10.15 -6.97 13.28
C ASP A 449 11.47 -6.20 13.18
N SER A 450 11.76 -5.25 14.08
CA SER A 450 13.00 -4.46 14.03
C SER A 450 14.28 -5.24 14.39
N LEU A 451 14.22 -6.18 15.34
CA LEU A 451 15.38 -7.01 15.75
C LEU A 451 15.91 -7.90 14.61
N PHE A 452 15.07 -8.21 13.63
CA PHE A 452 15.41 -9.14 12.55
C PHE A 452 15.26 -8.56 11.13
N LEU A 453 14.74 -7.34 10.98
CA LEU A 453 14.67 -6.62 9.68
C LEU A 453 15.42 -5.28 9.68
N ASP A 454 15.75 -4.68 10.82
CA ASP A 454 16.18 -3.28 10.84
C ASP A 454 17.68 -3.11 11.09
N ALA A 455 18.44 -3.38 10.03
CA ALA A 455 19.80 -2.89 9.82
C ALA A 455 19.79 -1.65 8.89
N GLY A 456 18.64 -0.97 8.78
CA GLY A 456 18.38 -0.04 7.70
C GLY A 456 17.49 1.11 8.14
N GLU A 457 18.14 2.15 8.69
CA GLU A 457 17.66 3.54 8.78
C GLU A 457 16.98 3.94 10.10
N SER A 458 17.78 4.23 11.12
CA SER A 458 17.72 5.49 11.90
C SER A 458 18.94 5.59 12.82
N ASN A 459 19.35 6.82 13.17
CA ASN A 459 20.55 7.17 13.95
C ASN A 459 20.77 6.33 15.21
#